data_AF-A0A967PVD6-F1
#
_entry.id   AF-A0A967PVD6-F1
#
_cell.length_a   1.000
_cell.length_b   1.000
_cell.length_c   1.000
_cell.angle_alpha   90.00
_cell.angle_beta   90.00
_cell.angle_gamma   90.00
#
_symmetry.space_group_name_H-M   'P 1'
#
loop_
_entity.id
_entity.type
_entity.pdbx_description
1 polymer ?
#
loop_
_entity_poly.entity_id
_entity_poly.type
_entity_poly.pdbx_seq_one_letter_code
_entity_poly.pdbx_strand_id
1 'polypeptide(L)' 'LEDFYDQLQQIKKMGPLDQLLGMVPGLGKQLKNVQVDDKAFVKVEAIINSMTPDERRKPEIINGSRRRRIAAGSGTRVQD' A
#
# COMPACT_ATOMS: atom_id res chain seq x y z
N LEU A 1 2.11 9.18 7.52
CA LEU A 1 1.67 8.28 6.43
C LEU A 1 2.35 8.62 5.11
N GLU A 2 2.70 9.89 4.87
CA GLU A 2 3.48 10.33 3.70
C GLU A 2 4.80 9.54 3.56
N ASP A 3 5.57 9.40 4.64
CA ASP A 3 6.83 8.61 4.61
C ASP A 3 6.64 7.13 4.26
N PHE A 4 5.54 6.52 4.73
CA PHE A 4 5.23 5.12 4.43
C PHE A 4 4.82 4.93 2.96
N TYR A 5 4.10 5.90 2.40
CA TYR A 5 3.77 5.93 0.98
C TYR A 5 5.03 6.05 0.12
N ASP A 6 5.95 6.94 0.50
CA ASP A 6 7.20 7.12 -0.23
C ASP A 6 8.09 5.87 -0.16
N GLN A 7 8.13 5.20 0.99
CA GLN A 7 8.78 3.88 1.12
C GLN A 7 8.13 2.82 0.23
N LEU A 8 6.80 2.75 0.17
CA LEU A 8 6.07 1.82 -0.71
C LEU A 8 6.35 2.10 -2.20
N GLN A 9 6.40 3.37 -2.60
CA GLN A 9 6.75 3.77 -3.97
C GLN A 9 8.19 3.39 -4.33
N GLN A 10 9.13 3.49 -3.38
CA GLN A 10 10.51 3.03 -3.61
C GLN A 10 10.60 1.52 -3.81
N ILE A 11 9.87 0.74 -3.00
CA ILE A 11 9.80 -0.72 -3.16
C ILE A 11 9.23 -1.09 -4.54
N LYS A 12 8.15 -0.42 -4.97
CA LYS A 12 7.56 -0.61 -6.30
C LYS A 12 8.50 -0.24 -7.46
N LYS A 13 9.29 0.84 -7.31
CA LYS A 13 10.27 1.29 -8.31
C LYS A 13 11.45 0.35 -8.49
N MET A 14 11.80 -0.43 -7.46
CA MET A 14 12.85 -1.46 -7.56
C MET A 14 12.38 -2.73 -8.30
N GLY A 15 11.09 -2.82 -8.65
CA GLY A 15 10.47 -3.97 -9.30
C GLY A 15 9.67 -4.84 -8.33
N PRO A 16 8.97 -5.88 -8.83
CA PRO A 16 8.26 -6.81 -7.96
C PRO A 16 9.26 -7.41 -6.96
N LEU A 17 8.90 -7.46 -5.67
CA LEU A 17 9.71 -8.10 -4.63
C LEU A 17 10.14 -9.52 -5.04
N ASP A 18 9.31 -10.22 -5.82
CA ASP A 18 9.63 -11.52 -6.42
C ASP A 18 10.88 -11.53 -7.32
N GLN A 19 11.13 -10.47 -8.10
CA GLN A 19 12.33 -10.38 -8.95
C GLN A 19 13.59 -10.12 -8.11
N LEU A 20 13.50 -9.30 -7.07
CA LEU A 20 14.61 -9.04 -6.16
C LEU A 20 14.94 -10.27 -5.30
N LEU A 21 13.92 -10.98 -4.81
CA LEU A 21 14.06 -12.23 -4.07
C LEU A 21 14.58 -13.38 -4.93
N GLY A 22 14.30 -13.36 -6.24
CA GLY A 22 14.85 -14.30 -7.22
C GLY A 22 16.35 -14.14 -7.48
N MET A 23 16.93 -12.97 -7.19
CA MET A 23 18.37 -12.70 -7.35
C MET A 23 19.20 -12.99 -6.10
N VAL A 24 18.58 -13.28 -4.95
CA VAL A 24 19.28 -13.63 -3.70
C VAL A 24 19.41 -15.16 -3.60
N PRO A 25 20.62 -15.73 -3.77
CA PRO A 25 20.81 -17.17 -3.66
C PRO A 25 20.55 -17.62 -2.21
N GLY A 26 19.69 -18.62 -2.04
CA GLY A 26 19.43 -19.25 -0.73
C GLY A 26 18.14 -18.82 -0.01
N LEU A 27 17.50 -17.71 -0.41
CA LEU A 27 16.25 -17.20 0.22
C LEU A 27 14.96 -17.61 -0.52
N GLY A 28 15.06 -18.04 -1.79
CA GLY A 28 13.91 -18.38 -2.64
C GLY A 28 13.07 -19.59 -2.23
N LYS A 29 13.44 -20.35 -1.19
CA LYS A 29 12.63 -21.49 -0.68
C LYS A 29 11.79 -21.15 0.56
N GLN A 30 12.21 -20.20 1.41
CA GLN A 30 11.46 -19.84 2.62
C GLN A 30 10.45 -18.72 2.38
N LEU A 31 10.65 -17.88 1.37
CA LEU A 31 9.73 -16.77 1.05
C LEU A 31 8.71 -17.09 -0.04
N LYS A 32 8.79 -18.25 -0.72
CA LYS A 32 7.79 -18.72 -1.70
C LYS A 32 6.35 -18.80 -1.18
N ASN A 33 6.19 -18.91 0.13
CA ASN A 33 4.88 -18.96 0.79
C ASN A 33 4.45 -17.61 1.37
N VAL A 34 5.32 -16.59 1.35
CA VAL A 34 4.88 -15.22 1.52
C VAL A 34 4.38 -14.80 0.15
N GLN A 35 3.15 -15.21 -0.19
CA GLN A 35 2.41 -14.57 -1.28
C GLN A 35 2.23 -13.12 -0.85
N VAL A 36 3.19 -12.28 -1.24
CA VAL A 36 3.06 -10.84 -1.20
C VAL A 36 1.87 -10.58 -2.12
N ASP A 37 0.69 -10.43 -1.53
CA ASP A 37 -0.53 -10.26 -2.30
C ASP A 37 -0.48 -8.87 -2.93
N ASP A 38 0.07 -8.78 -4.15
CA ASP A 38 0.21 -7.54 -4.90
C ASP A 38 -1.13 -6.76 -4.95
N LYS A 39 -2.26 -7.47 -4.90
CA LYS A 39 -3.60 -6.86 -4.84
C LYS A 39 -3.85 -6.09 -3.55
N ALA A 40 -3.30 -6.54 -2.43
CA ALA A 40 -3.37 -5.82 -1.16
C ALA A 40 -2.57 -4.51 -1.24
N PHE A 41 -1.38 -4.54 -1.85
CA PHE A 41 -0.58 -3.33 -2.06
C PHE A 41 -1.29 -2.32 -2.96
N VAL A 42 -1.89 -2.79 -4.06
CA VAL A 42 -2.68 -1.94 -4.96
C VAL A 42 -3.86 -1.28 -4.24
N LYS A 43 -4.55 -2.01 -3.34
CA LYS A 43 -5.64 -1.44 -2.54
C LYS A 43 -5.14 -0.36 -1.57
N VAL A 44 -4.04 -0.61 -0.86
CA VAL A 44 -3.46 0.38 0.06
C VAL A 44 -3.01 1.62 -0.70
N GLU A 45 -2.38 1.45 -1.86
CA GLU A 45 -1.99 2.56 -2.74
C GLU A 45 -3.22 3.36 -3.20
N ALA A 46 -4.30 2.69 -3.61
CA ALA A 46 -5.54 3.34 -4.01
C ALA A 46 -6.18 4.15 -2.86
N ILE A 47 -6.16 3.61 -1.63
CA ILE A 47 -6.64 4.30 -0.42
C ILE A 47 -5.83 5.57 -0.17
N ILE A 48 -4.50 5.48 -0.15
CA ILE A 48 -3.63 6.63 0.11
C ILE A 48 -3.78 7.69 -0.99
N ASN A 49 -3.87 7.28 -2.25
CA ASN A 49 -4.07 8.18 -3.38
C ASN A 49 -5.42 8.90 -3.35
N SER A 50 -6.44 8.31 -2.73
CA SER A 50 -7.77 8.91 -2.56
C SER A 50 -7.88 9.89 -1.39
N MET A 51 -6.81 10.05 -0.60
CA MET A 51 -6.70 11.05 0.47
C MET A 51 -6.15 12.38 -0.06
N THR A 52 -6.53 13.47 0.61
CA THR A 52 -5.90 14.79 0.39
C THR A 52 -4.53 14.87 1.08
N PRO A 53 -3.63 15.79 0.69
CA PRO A 53 -2.31 15.94 1.33
C PRO A 53 -2.41 16.17 2.85
N ASP A 54 -3.39 16.95 3.30
CA ASP A 54 -3.63 17.19 4.73
C ASP A 54 -4.02 15.91 5.48
N GLU A 55 -4.84 15.05 4.87
CA GLU A 55 -5.25 13.78 5.45
C GLU A 55 -4.09 12.77 5.50
N ARG A 56 -3.14 12.83 4.56
CA ARG A 56 -1.91 12.01 4.57
C ARG A 56 -0.91 12.47 5.65
N ARG A 57 -0.86 13.77 5.91
CA ARG A 57 0.00 14.35 6.95
C ARG A 57 -0.59 14.16 8.34
N LYS A 58 -1.92 14.26 8.45
CA LYS A 58 -2.67 14.24 9.71
C LYS A 58 -3.80 13.22 9.66
N PRO A 59 -3.51 11.93 9.84
CA PRO A 59 -4.52 10.86 9.78
C PRO A 59 -5.63 11.04 10.83
N GLU A 60 -5.35 11.73 11.92
CA GLU A 60 -6.28 12.03 13.01
C GLU A 60 -7.50 12.84 12.57
N ILE A 61 -7.42 13.59 11.46
CA ILE A 61 -8.55 14.38 10.96
C ILE A 61 -9.57 13.54 10.17
N ILE A 62 -9.27 12.26 9.92
CA ILE A 62 -10.12 11.36 9.12
C ILE A 62 -11.34 10.91 9.93
N ASN A 63 -12.37 11.75 9.88
CA ASN A 63 -13.70 11.44 10.40
C ASN A 63 -14.48 10.48 9.48
N GLY A 64 -15.67 10.05 9.90
CA GLY A 64 -16.49 9.10 9.15
C GLY A 64 -16.91 9.58 7.75
N SER A 65 -17.08 10.89 7.55
CA SER A 65 -17.40 11.47 6.24
C SER A 65 -16.21 11.34 5.28
N ARG A 66 -15.01 11.71 5.74
CA ARG A 66 -13.76 11.57 4.97
C ARG A 66 -13.47 10.11 4.65
N ARG A 67 -13.65 9.21 5.62
CA ARG A 67 -13.48 7.76 5.43
C ARG A 67 -14.39 7.22 4.33
N ARG A 68 -15.66 7.63 4.29
CA ARG A 68 -16.60 7.25 3.23
C ARG A 68 -16.18 7.75 1.86
N ARG A 69 -15.71 9.00 1.77
CA ARG A 69 -15.20 9.59 0.52
C ARG A 69 -13.95 8.85 0.02
N ILE A 70 -13.00 8.59 0.91
CA ILE A 70 -11.75 7.88 0.59
C ILE A 70 -12.08 6.47 0.07
N ALA A 71 -12.89 5.71 0.81
CA ALA A 71 -13.32 4.36 0.42
C ALA A 71 -14.00 4.34 -0.96
N ALA A 72 -14.90 5.29 -1.22
CA ALA A 72 -15.55 5.42 -2.53
C ALA A 72 -14.56 5.76 -3.65
N GLY A 73 -13.56 6.61 -3.38
CA GLY A 73 -12.51 6.97 -4.34
C GLY A 73 -11.52 5.84 -4.61
N SER A 74 -11.24 5.00 -3.61
CA SER A 74 -10.32 3.87 -3.71
C SER A 74 -10.97 2.57 -4.16
N GLY A 75 -12.31 2.54 -4.29
CA GLY A 75 -13.05 1.32 -4.61
C GLY A 75 -13.06 0.28 -3.48
N THR A 76 -12.80 0.72 -2.24
CA THR A 76 -12.81 -0.13 -1.04
C THR A 76 -14.04 0.15 -0.18
N ARG A 77 -14.27 -0.67 0.83
CA ARG A 77 -15.33 -0.47 1.83
C ARG A 77 -14.78 0.35 2.99
N VAL A 78 -15.65 1.05 3.71
CA VAL A 78 -15.26 1.82 4.92
C VAL A 78 -14.76 0.92 6.06
N GLN A 79 -15.01 -0.39 5.96
CA GLN A 79 -14.58 -1.42 6.91
C GLN A 79 -13.22 -2.05 6.54
N ASP A 80 -12.71 -1.79 5.33
CA ASP A 80 -11.38 -2.21 4.88
C ASP A 80 -10.32 -1.25 5.44
#